data_AF-A0A6L2PDG3-F1
#
_entry.id   AF-A0A6L2PDG3-F1
#
_cell.length_a   1.000
_cell.length_b   1.000
_cell.length_c   1.000
_cell.angle_alpha   90.00
_cell.angle_beta   90.00
_cell.angle_gamma   90.00
#
_symmetry.space_group_name_H-M   'P 1'
#
loop_
_entity.id
_entity.type
_entity.pdbx_description
1 polymer ?
#
loop_
_entity_poly.entity_id
_entity_poly.type
_entity_poly.pdbx_seq_one_letter_code
_entity_poly.pdbx_strand_id
1 'polypeptide(L)'
;MNADCLSRHIATVRPEVELKREVVLAEQRKDPYCTGKIGNIEAGQELGIVLSDDGLLYQGESMDGARLVVPEKLTQPIIERHYDKAFAGHQDIKRTRDLLKLRYYWPNMDRDVEKYVKDRYPDAVSIPRQDAPTVARALVTTVFSRLGCPETISSDKGANFMSELFQEMCKLLNVKRINSTSFNPQMQGKVEKFHLALNQTMSHYVNKYGNDWDDFVNYALMAHRAVRHSATRYSPFYFLCGREMLLPTEDDLTADKFVKTDY
;
A
#
# COMPACT_ATOMS: atom_id res chain seq x y z
N MET A 1 21.61 7.78 -21.37
CA MET A 1 20.82 7.49 -20.17
C MET A 1 21.72 7.80 -18.98
N ASN A 2 21.66 9.02 -18.43
CA ASN A 2 22.51 9.42 -17.31
C ASN A 2 21.80 9.07 -16.00
N ALA A 3 22.15 7.92 -15.44
CA ALA A 3 21.90 7.57 -14.04
C ALA A 3 23.26 7.21 -13.45
N ASP A 4 23.93 8.22 -12.92
CA ASP A 4 25.24 8.09 -12.28
C ASP A 4 25.06 7.71 -10.80
N CYS A 5 26.11 7.08 -10.23
CA CYS A 5 26.38 6.82 -8.80
C CYS A 5 25.90 5.49 -8.16
N LEU A 6 26.69 4.44 -8.41
CA LEU A 6 27.29 3.50 -7.44
C LEU A 6 26.49 2.94 -6.23
N SER A 7 26.37 1.60 -6.23
CA SER A 7 26.05 0.76 -5.08
C SER A 7 27.10 0.78 -3.97
N ARG A 8 26.68 0.64 -2.70
CA ARG A 8 27.35 -0.20 -1.68
C ARG A 8 26.38 -0.52 -0.53
N HIS A 9 26.45 -1.77 -0.07
CA HIS A 9 25.64 -2.40 0.98
C HIS A 9 25.39 -1.54 2.23
N ILE A 10 24.13 -1.51 2.70
CA ILE A 10 23.80 -1.52 4.13
C ILE A 10 22.71 -2.58 4.34
N ALA A 11 23.09 -3.67 5.01
CA ALA A 11 22.16 -4.65 5.55
C ALA A 11 21.20 -3.92 6.50
N THR A 12 19.90 -3.97 6.20
CA THR A 12 18.89 -3.51 7.17
C THR A 12 18.60 -4.68 8.11
N VAL A 13 19.38 -4.77 9.19
CA VAL A 13 18.89 -5.40 10.42
C VAL A 13 17.71 -4.55 10.86
N ARG A 14 16.48 -4.99 10.56
CA ARG A 14 15.30 -4.36 11.16
C ARG A 14 15.31 -4.74 12.64
N PRO A 15 15.33 -3.78 13.58
CA PRO A 15 15.18 -4.12 14.98
C PRO A 15 13.83 -4.80 15.14
N GLU A 16 13.85 -5.97 15.77
CA GLU A 16 12.68 -6.77 16.07
C GLU A 16 11.84 -6.01 17.10
N VAL A 17 10.93 -5.14 16.65
CA VAL A 17 10.04 -4.40 17.56
C VAL A 17 8.97 -5.36 18.04
N GLU A 18 9.26 -6.02 19.16
CA GLU A 18 8.24 -6.59 20.02
C GLU A 18 7.31 -5.47 20.49
N LEU A 19 5.99 -5.59 20.27
CA LEU A 19 5.02 -4.63 20.79
C LEU A 19 4.94 -4.80 22.30
N LYS A 20 5.85 -4.12 23.00
CA LYS A 20 5.90 -4.12 24.46
C LYS A 20 4.62 -3.49 24.99
N ARG A 21 3.97 -4.17 25.93
CA ARG A 21 2.72 -3.72 26.58
C ARG A 21 2.83 -2.28 27.11
N GLU A 22 3.98 -1.94 27.69
CA GLU A 22 4.29 -0.60 28.20
C GLU A 22 4.19 0.49 27.13
N VAL A 23 4.63 0.20 25.90
CA VAL A 23 4.56 1.15 24.77
C VAL A 23 3.11 1.34 24.36
N VAL A 24 2.34 0.26 24.28
CA VAL A 24 0.91 0.35 23.93
C VAL A 24 0.16 1.16 24.99
N LEU A 25 0.40 0.89 26.27
CA LEU A 25 -0.24 1.61 27.38
C LEU A 25 0.11 3.10 27.34
N ALA A 26 1.38 3.45 27.12
CA ALA A 26 1.82 4.83 27.05
C ALA A 26 1.22 5.59 25.88
N GLU A 27 0.99 4.93 24.74
CA GLU A 27 0.35 5.54 23.57
C GLU A 27 -1.19 5.59 23.71
N GLN A 28 -1.84 4.58 24.31
CA GLN A 28 -3.28 4.62 24.64
C GLN A 28 -3.63 5.80 25.55
N ARG A 29 -2.77 6.14 26.51
CA ARG A 29 -2.98 7.31 27.40
C ARG A 29 -2.90 8.67 26.71
N LYS A 30 -2.37 8.72 25.48
CA LYS A 30 -2.24 9.94 24.67
C LYS A 30 -3.25 9.99 23.53
N ASP A 31 -3.73 8.84 23.09
CA ASP A 31 -4.63 8.68 21.95
C ASP A 31 -6.04 9.21 22.30
N PRO A 32 -6.60 10.18 21.56
CA PRO A 32 -7.89 10.79 21.87
C PRO A 32 -9.06 9.80 21.92
N TYR A 33 -9.05 8.76 21.08
CA TYR A 33 -10.08 7.73 21.12
C TYR A 33 -9.99 6.93 22.40
N CYS A 34 -8.78 6.49 22.75
CA CYS A 34 -8.53 5.69 23.95
C CYS A 34 -8.86 6.46 25.24
N THR A 35 -8.43 7.72 25.35
CA THR A 35 -8.71 8.55 26.53
C THR A 35 -10.20 8.83 26.70
N GLY A 36 -10.93 9.07 25.60
CA GLY A 36 -12.38 9.19 25.63
C GLY A 36 -13.07 7.92 26.15
N LYS A 37 -12.59 6.74 25.74
CA LYS A 37 -13.10 5.45 26.23
C LYS A 37 -12.83 5.22 27.72
N ILE A 38 -11.63 5.58 28.20
CA ILE A 38 -11.30 5.50 29.64
C ILE A 38 -12.25 6.36 30.47
N GLY A 39 -12.48 7.62 30.07
CA GLY A 39 -13.40 8.51 30.77
C GLY A 39 -14.83 7.97 30.83
N ASN A 40 -15.31 7.34 29.75
CA ASN A 40 -16.64 6.71 29.73
C ASN A 40 -16.71 5.47 30.64
N ILE A 41 -15.63 4.69 30.74
CA ILE A 41 -15.55 3.54 31.67
C ILE A 41 -15.66 4.02 33.11
N GLU A 42 -14.90 5.06 33.47
CA GLU A 42 -14.94 5.68 34.81
C GLU A 42 -16.33 6.25 35.14
N ALA A 43 -17.04 6.77 34.13
CA ALA A 43 -18.42 7.22 34.26
C ALA A 43 -19.48 6.10 34.27
N GLY A 44 -19.08 4.84 34.07
CA GLY A 44 -20.00 3.69 33.96
C GLY A 44 -20.89 3.72 32.70
N GLN A 45 -20.47 4.42 31.65
CA GLN A 45 -21.24 4.64 30.42
C GLN A 45 -20.66 3.94 29.19
N GLU A 46 -19.58 3.16 29.33
CA GLU A 46 -18.94 2.47 28.21
C GLU A 46 -19.45 1.03 28.05
N LEU A 47 -19.74 0.63 26.81
CA LEU A 47 -20.14 -0.73 26.45
C LEU A 47 -19.18 -1.29 25.40
N GLY A 48 -18.80 -2.55 25.57
CA GLY A 48 -17.94 -3.26 24.61
C GLY A 48 -16.46 -2.87 24.64
N ILE A 49 -16.01 -2.19 25.70
CA ILE A 49 -14.59 -1.94 26.00
C ILE A 49 -14.35 -2.31 27.47
N VAL A 50 -13.26 -3.00 27.75
CA VAL A 50 -12.84 -3.43 29.10
C VAL A 50 -11.39 -3.03 29.37
N LEU A 51 -11.04 -2.87 30.64
CA LEU A 51 -9.67 -2.61 31.12
C LEU A 51 -9.08 -3.89 31.69
N SER A 52 -7.81 -4.15 31.40
CA SER A 52 -7.01 -5.13 32.13
C SER A 52 -6.46 -4.55 33.44
N ASP A 53 -5.94 -5.42 34.30
CA ASP A 53 -5.37 -5.04 35.60
C ASP A 53 -4.22 -4.03 35.48
N ASP A 54 -3.47 -4.08 34.37
CA ASP A 54 -2.40 -3.13 34.05
C ASP A 54 -2.88 -1.86 33.33
N GLY A 55 -4.19 -1.71 33.14
CA GLY A 55 -4.84 -0.51 32.58
C GLY A 55 -4.83 -0.42 31.06
N LEU A 56 -4.59 -1.52 30.33
CA LEU A 56 -4.72 -1.56 28.88
C LEU A 56 -6.18 -1.70 28.46
N LEU A 57 -6.57 -0.98 27.41
CA LEU A 57 -7.90 -1.09 26.82
C LEU A 57 -8.00 -2.29 25.86
N TYR A 58 -9.08 -3.04 26.02
CA TYR A 58 -9.49 -4.11 25.11
C TYR A 58 -10.94 -3.90 24.66
N GLN A 59 -11.25 -4.33 23.46
CA GLN A 59 -12.58 -4.31 22.87
C GLN A 59 -13.24 -5.67 23.03
N GLY A 60 -14.39 -5.70 23.70
CA GLY A 60 -15.11 -6.90 24.11
C GLY A 60 -16.05 -6.60 25.31
N GLU A 61 -17.00 -7.49 25.57
CA GLU A 61 -17.88 -7.40 26.75
C GLU A 61 -17.18 -7.88 28.03
N SER A 62 -16.19 -8.75 27.87
CA SER A 62 -15.34 -9.28 28.93
C SER A 62 -13.90 -9.37 28.44
N MET A 63 -12.95 -9.65 29.34
CA MET A 63 -11.55 -9.88 28.95
C MET A 63 -11.36 -11.16 28.13
N ASP A 64 -12.27 -12.13 28.27
CA ASP A 64 -12.24 -13.35 27.46
C ASP A 64 -12.67 -13.05 26.02
N GLY A 65 -11.82 -13.41 25.06
CA GLY A 65 -12.00 -13.07 23.64
C GLY A 65 -11.81 -11.57 23.30
N ALA A 66 -11.39 -10.74 24.26
CA ALA A 66 -11.21 -9.31 24.05
C ALA A 66 -10.03 -9.00 23.12
N ARG A 67 -10.16 -7.94 22.34
CA ARG A 67 -9.18 -7.53 21.33
C ARG A 67 -8.45 -6.28 21.78
N LEU A 68 -7.13 -6.27 21.75
CA LEU A 68 -6.35 -5.13 22.19
C LEU A 68 -6.71 -3.88 21.37
N VAL A 69 -7.11 -2.81 22.04
CA VAL A 69 -7.36 -1.53 21.37
C VAL A 69 -6.02 -0.92 20.97
N VAL A 70 -5.79 -0.72 19.69
CA VAL A 70 -4.53 -0.18 19.19
C VAL A 70 -4.67 1.33 19.00
N PRO A 71 -3.81 2.16 19.61
CA PRO A 71 -3.78 3.60 19.38
C PRO A 71 -3.31 3.92 17.95
N GLU A 72 -3.77 5.02 17.37
CA GLU A 72 -3.60 5.36 15.94
C GLU A 72 -2.14 5.23 15.48
N LYS A 73 -1.20 5.71 16.29
CA LYS A 73 0.25 5.71 16.01
C LYS A 73 0.85 4.31 15.84
N LEU A 74 0.23 3.28 16.41
CA LEU A 74 0.72 1.90 16.36
C LEU A 74 0.01 1.05 15.30
N THR A 75 -1.03 1.58 14.65
CA THR A 75 -1.79 0.85 13.62
C THR A 75 -0.91 0.41 12.44
N GLN A 76 -0.18 1.34 11.81
CA GLN A 76 0.67 1.04 10.66
C GLN A 76 1.78 0.02 10.97
N PRO A 77 2.58 0.15 12.05
CA PRO A 77 3.55 -0.88 12.43
C PRO A 77 2.94 -2.27 12.69
N ILE A 78 1.72 -2.32 13.26
CA ILE A 78 1.00 -3.58 13.49
C ILE A 78 0.57 -4.20 12.17
N ILE A 79 0.03 -3.40 11.24
CA ILE A 79 -0.31 -3.85 9.90
C ILE A 79 0.95 -4.36 9.21
N GLU A 80 2.07 -3.62 9.24
CA GLU A 80 3.37 -4.04 8.67
C GLU A 80 3.85 -5.39 9.17
N ARG A 81 3.82 -5.60 10.49
CA ARG A 81 4.27 -6.85 11.10
C ARG A 81 3.36 -8.02 10.76
N HIS A 82 2.04 -7.83 10.84
CA HIS A 82 1.09 -8.91 10.58
C HIS A 82 0.94 -9.19 9.10
N TYR A 83 1.15 -8.18 8.25
CA TYR A 83 1.37 -8.33 6.83
C TYR A 83 2.55 -9.29 6.64
N ASP A 84 3.76 -8.96 7.09
CA ASP A 84 4.95 -9.82 6.91
C ASP A 84 4.78 -11.26 7.48
N LYS A 85 4.03 -11.46 8.57
CA LYS A 85 3.82 -12.78 9.21
C LYS A 85 2.62 -13.59 8.69
N ALA A 86 1.51 -12.95 8.29
CA ALA A 86 0.35 -13.63 7.72
C ALA A 86 0.70 -14.34 6.40
N PHE A 87 1.80 -13.94 5.76
CA PHE A 87 2.29 -14.51 4.52
C PHE A 87 3.12 -15.79 4.64
N ALA A 88 3.34 -16.31 5.85
CA ALA A 88 4.02 -17.60 6.05
C ALA A 88 3.11 -18.83 5.76
N GLY A 89 1.82 -18.65 5.45
CA GLY A 89 0.93 -19.75 5.06
C GLY A 89 -0.42 -19.26 4.51
N HIS A 90 -0.74 -19.69 3.28
CA HIS A 90 -1.99 -19.54 2.50
C HIS A 90 -3.13 -18.55 2.90
N GLN A 91 -3.41 -17.64 1.95
CA GLN A 91 -4.59 -16.79 1.64
C GLN A 91 -4.85 -15.46 2.40
N ASP A 92 -4.95 -14.35 1.62
CA ASP A 92 -5.83 -13.14 1.68
C ASP A 92 -5.60 -11.87 2.53
N ILE A 93 -5.92 -10.68 1.95
CA ILE A 93 -6.25 -9.42 2.66
C ILE A 93 -7.35 -9.66 3.69
N LYS A 94 -8.37 -10.47 3.32
CA LYS A 94 -9.38 -10.93 4.27
C LYS A 94 -8.70 -11.62 5.43
N ARG A 95 -7.73 -12.52 5.26
CA ARG A 95 -7.02 -13.14 6.38
C ARG A 95 -6.10 -12.17 7.12
N THR A 96 -5.36 -11.28 6.48
CA THR A 96 -4.56 -10.27 7.23
C THR A 96 -5.47 -9.43 8.10
N ARG A 97 -6.60 -8.98 7.55
CA ARG A 97 -7.66 -8.26 8.26
C ARG A 97 -8.32 -9.13 9.34
N ASP A 98 -8.68 -10.37 9.03
CA ASP A 98 -9.41 -11.28 9.91
C ASP A 98 -8.47 -11.74 11.05
N LEU A 99 -7.19 -12.00 10.79
CA LEU A 99 -6.13 -12.25 11.77
C LEU A 99 -5.87 -11.03 12.66
N LEU A 100 -5.80 -9.83 12.08
CA LEU A 100 -5.71 -8.60 12.85
C LEU A 100 -6.96 -8.45 13.73
N LYS A 101 -8.15 -8.71 13.19
CA LYS A 101 -9.43 -8.71 13.90
C LYS A 101 -9.57 -9.80 14.96
N LEU A 102 -8.72 -10.82 14.99
CA LEU A 102 -8.71 -11.80 16.09
C LEU A 102 -8.07 -11.24 17.37
N ARG A 103 -7.11 -10.31 17.24
CA ARG A 103 -6.27 -9.88 18.37
C ARG A 103 -6.30 -8.38 18.64
N TYR A 104 -6.69 -7.60 17.65
CA TYR A 104 -6.63 -6.15 17.69
C TYR A 104 -7.97 -5.55 17.31
N TYR A 105 -8.15 -4.31 17.72
CA TYR A 105 -9.22 -3.44 17.30
C TYR A 105 -8.68 -2.01 17.21
N TRP A 106 -9.09 -1.27 16.20
CA TRP A 106 -8.98 0.18 16.20
C TRP A 106 -10.08 0.77 15.30
N PRO A 107 -10.45 2.05 15.51
CA PRO A 107 -11.42 2.71 14.64
C PRO A 107 -10.96 2.71 13.18
N ASN A 108 -11.83 2.35 12.25
CA ASN A 108 -11.55 2.30 10.81
C ASN A 108 -10.50 1.26 10.34
N MET A 109 -10.24 0.22 11.15
CA MET A 109 -9.30 -0.87 10.80
C MET A 109 -9.39 -1.38 9.37
N ASP A 110 -10.61 -1.64 8.88
CA ASP A 110 -10.81 -2.18 7.54
C ASP A 110 -10.29 -1.24 6.46
N ARG A 111 -10.57 0.06 6.61
CA ARG A 111 -10.10 1.10 5.70
C ARG A 111 -8.58 1.23 5.76
N ASP A 112 -7.99 1.20 6.96
CA ASP A 112 -6.55 1.40 7.11
C ASP A 112 -5.74 0.22 6.56
N VAL A 113 -6.23 -1.01 6.76
CA VAL A 113 -5.64 -2.23 6.16
C VAL A 113 -5.78 -2.18 4.64
N GLU A 114 -6.96 -1.83 4.12
CA GLU A 114 -7.19 -1.71 2.68
C GLU A 114 -6.28 -0.65 2.05
N LYS A 115 -6.21 0.54 2.64
CA LYS A 115 -5.32 1.63 2.21
C LYS A 115 -3.87 1.18 2.17
N TYR A 116 -3.41 0.58 3.26
CA TYR A 116 -2.04 0.07 3.38
C TYR A 116 -1.69 -0.94 2.28
N VAL A 117 -2.66 -1.76 1.86
CA VAL A 117 -2.45 -2.73 0.80
C VAL A 117 -2.52 -2.09 -0.60
N LYS A 118 -3.45 -1.16 -0.82
CA LYS A 118 -3.54 -0.38 -2.08
C LYS A 118 -2.26 0.41 -2.35
N ASP A 119 -1.65 1.00 -1.33
CA ASP A 119 -0.38 1.73 -1.43
C ASP A 119 0.81 0.87 -1.91
N ARG A 120 0.64 -0.47 -1.98
CA ARG A 120 1.64 -1.42 -2.50
C ARG A 120 1.35 -1.94 -3.89
N TYR A 121 0.27 -1.49 -4.54
CA TYR A 121 -0.03 -1.86 -5.91
C TYR A 121 0.73 -0.95 -6.89
N PRO A 122 1.69 -1.47 -7.67
CA PRO A 122 2.47 -0.64 -8.58
C PRO A 122 1.62 -0.18 -9.78
N ASP A 123 1.77 1.09 -10.16
CA ASP A 123 1.18 1.66 -11.37
C ASP A 123 2.14 2.64 -12.04
N ALA A 124 2.02 2.78 -13.36
CA ALA A 124 2.78 3.72 -14.16
C ALA A 124 2.00 4.05 -15.44
N VAL A 125 2.13 5.29 -15.90
CA VAL A 125 1.41 5.80 -17.08
C VAL A 125 2.42 6.45 -18.00
N SER A 126 2.47 5.99 -19.26
CA SER A 126 3.22 6.67 -20.30
C SER A 126 2.52 8.00 -20.63
N ILE A 127 3.28 9.09 -20.57
CA ILE A 127 2.78 10.44 -20.86
C ILE A 127 3.70 11.12 -21.87
N PRO A 128 3.14 11.87 -22.84
CA PRO A 128 3.95 12.52 -23.87
C PRO A 128 4.78 13.69 -23.32
N ARG A 129 4.33 14.32 -22.22
CA ARG A 129 4.99 15.46 -21.58
C ARG A 129 4.73 15.45 -20.08
N GLN A 130 5.69 15.95 -19.31
CA GLN A 130 5.60 16.08 -17.86
C GLN A 130 5.00 17.44 -17.40
N ASP A 131 4.11 18.03 -18.19
CA ASP A 131 3.41 19.26 -17.80
C ASP A 131 2.22 18.98 -16.88
N ALA A 132 1.79 19.99 -16.12
CA ALA A 132 0.70 19.84 -15.15
C ALA A 132 -0.63 19.35 -15.76
N PRO A 133 -1.11 19.88 -16.91
CA PRO A 133 -2.35 19.39 -17.53
C PRO A 133 -2.29 17.91 -17.94
N THR A 134 -1.16 17.48 -18.50
CA THR A 134 -0.98 16.09 -18.94
C THR A 134 -0.97 15.15 -17.74
N VAL A 135 -0.24 15.51 -16.68
CA VAL A 135 -0.15 14.69 -15.46
C VAL A 135 -1.50 14.62 -14.74
N ALA A 136 -2.20 15.75 -14.58
CA ALA A 136 -3.51 15.79 -13.94
C ALA A 136 -4.53 14.92 -14.71
N ARG A 137 -4.58 15.05 -16.04
CA ARG A 137 -5.45 14.24 -16.89
C ARG A 137 -5.12 12.76 -16.77
N ALA A 138 -3.84 12.39 -16.84
CA ALA A 138 -3.40 11.02 -16.73
C ALA A 138 -3.86 10.41 -15.41
N LEU A 139 -3.62 11.07 -14.27
CA LEU A 139 -4.04 10.56 -12.96
C LEU A 139 -5.55 10.32 -12.87
N VAL A 140 -6.37 11.30 -13.28
CA VAL A 140 -7.83 11.18 -13.18
C VAL A 140 -8.37 10.09 -14.11
N THR A 141 -7.94 10.11 -15.37
CA THR A 141 -8.54 9.25 -16.41
C THR A 141 -8.02 7.81 -16.38
N THR A 142 -6.81 7.58 -15.89
CA THR A 142 -6.17 6.25 -15.93
C THR A 142 -6.01 5.59 -14.57
N VAL A 143 -5.81 6.37 -13.49
CA VAL A 143 -5.57 5.82 -12.15
C VAL A 143 -6.85 5.92 -11.31
N PHE A 144 -7.38 7.13 -11.12
CA PHE A 144 -8.51 7.34 -10.20
C PHE A 144 -9.80 6.71 -10.72
N SER A 145 -10.00 6.69 -12.04
CA SER A 145 -11.14 6.03 -12.68
C SER A 145 -11.17 4.51 -12.45
N ARG A 146 -10.00 3.88 -12.25
CA ARG A 146 -9.85 2.42 -12.09
C ARG A 146 -9.72 1.98 -10.64
N LEU A 147 -8.99 2.75 -9.83
CA LEU A 147 -8.66 2.40 -8.44
C LEU A 147 -9.48 3.18 -7.41
N GLY A 148 -10.20 4.21 -7.86
CA GLY A 148 -10.87 5.19 -7.00
C GLY A 148 -9.98 6.41 -6.71
N CYS A 149 -10.62 7.49 -6.25
CA CYS A 149 -9.92 8.70 -5.83
C CYS A 149 -9.23 8.46 -4.47
N PRO A 150 -7.92 8.77 -4.33
CA PRO A 150 -7.22 8.60 -3.07
C PRO A 150 -7.59 9.67 -2.04
N GLU A 151 -7.56 9.35 -0.75
CA GLU A 151 -7.70 10.36 0.31
C GLU A 151 -6.52 11.32 0.36
N THR A 152 -5.33 10.82 0.03
CA THR A 152 -4.07 11.55 0.12
C THR A 152 -3.17 11.17 -1.05
N ILE A 153 -2.53 12.17 -1.66
CA ILE A 153 -1.46 11.98 -2.66
C ILE A 153 -0.16 12.50 -2.07
N SER A 154 0.88 11.67 -2.13
CA SER A 154 2.24 12.11 -1.87
C SER A 154 3.02 12.22 -3.17
N SER A 155 3.66 13.36 -3.40
CA SER A 155 4.48 13.63 -4.58
C SER A 155 5.77 14.34 -4.20
N ASP A 156 6.73 14.33 -5.13
CA ASP A 156 7.89 15.20 -5.06
C ASP A 156 7.51 16.68 -5.26
N LYS A 157 8.52 17.55 -5.18
CA LYS A 157 8.40 18.99 -5.43
C LYS A 157 8.48 19.37 -6.92
N GLY A 158 8.23 18.43 -7.82
CA GLY A 158 8.20 18.67 -9.26
C GLY A 158 7.21 19.79 -9.64
N ALA A 159 7.58 20.61 -10.63
CA ALA A 159 6.81 21.79 -11.03
C ALA A 159 5.36 21.45 -11.45
N ASN A 160 5.15 20.29 -12.07
CA ASN A 160 3.85 19.74 -12.43
C ASN A 160 2.95 19.51 -11.21
N PHE A 161 3.47 18.91 -10.15
CA PHE A 161 2.73 18.64 -8.90
C PHE A 161 2.57 19.89 -8.03
N MET A 162 3.42 20.90 -8.21
CA MET A 162 3.32 22.18 -7.50
C MET A 162 2.43 23.21 -8.18
N SER A 163 2.02 22.97 -9.43
CA SER A 163 1.16 23.88 -10.21
C SER A 163 -0.18 24.19 -9.55
N GLU A 164 -0.72 25.37 -9.85
CA GLU A 164 -2.08 25.78 -9.43
C GLU A 164 -3.13 24.81 -9.95
N LEU A 165 -3.03 24.37 -11.19
CA LEU A 165 -3.93 23.38 -11.78
C LEU A 165 -4.02 22.10 -10.94
N PHE A 166 -2.87 21.56 -10.52
CA PHE A 166 -2.83 20.34 -9.72
C PHE A 166 -3.41 20.59 -8.31
N GLN A 167 -3.19 21.77 -7.74
CA GLN A 167 -3.78 22.17 -6.46
C GLN A 167 -5.31 22.23 -6.55
N GLU A 168 -5.86 22.89 -7.57
CA GLU A 168 -7.31 22.99 -7.79
C GLU A 168 -7.95 21.62 -8.06
N MET A 169 -7.29 20.77 -8.85
CA MET A 169 -7.73 19.39 -9.04
C MET A 169 -7.84 18.63 -7.71
N CYS A 170 -6.81 18.70 -6.86
CA CYS A 170 -6.84 18.04 -5.55
C CYS A 170 -7.95 18.61 -4.64
N LYS A 171 -8.18 19.93 -4.66
CA LYS A 171 -9.27 20.55 -3.88
C LYS A 171 -10.63 20.04 -4.33
N LEU A 172 -10.91 20.04 -5.64
CA LEU A 172 -12.18 19.57 -6.20
C LEU A 172 -12.46 18.09 -5.88
N LEU A 173 -11.42 17.27 -5.86
CA LEU A 173 -11.51 15.85 -5.56
C LEU A 173 -11.40 15.51 -4.06
N ASN A 174 -11.30 16.53 -3.20
CA ASN A 174 -11.08 16.40 -1.76
C ASN A 174 -9.87 15.53 -1.38
N VAL A 175 -8.77 15.68 -2.13
CA VAL A 175 -7.53 14.93 -1.95
C VAL A 175 -6.54 15.75 -1.15
N LYS A 176 -6.06 15.20 -0.03
CA LYS A 176 -5.00 15.82 0.77
C LYS A 176 -3.65 15.65 0.07
N ARG A 177 -2.85 16.70 0.03
CA ARG A 177 -1.52 16.66 -0.60
C ARG A 177 -0.41 16.58 0.45
N ILE A 178 0.56 15.70 0.23
CA ILE A 178 1.79 15.61 1.01
C ILE A 178 2.97 15.80 0.07
N ASN A 179 3.58 16.98 0.11
CA ASN A 179 4.80 17.24 -0.65
C ASN A 179 6.00 16.69 0.13
N SER A 180 6.88 15.94 -0.51
CA SER A 180 8.06 15.36 0.15
C SER A 180 9.13 16.44 0.43
N THR A 181 9.02 17.11 1.58
CA THR A 181 10.16 17.66 2.35
C THR A 181 10.40 16.91 3.65
N SER A 182 9.41 16.15 4.11
CA SER A 182 9.51 15.37 5.34
C SER A 182 10.10 14.01 4.98
N PHE A 183 11.39 13.85 5.27
CA PHE A 183 12.22 12.67 5.03
C PHE A 183 11.50 11.37 5.50
N ASN A 184 10.78 10.69 4.60
CA ASN A 184 10.36 9.30 4.77
C ASN A 184 11.14 8.41 3.78
N PRO A 185 12.44 8.16 4.04
CA PRO A 185 13.32 7.41 3.15
C PRO A 185 12.81 5.99 2.84
N GLN A 186 11.90 5.46 3.68
CA GLN A 186 11.28 4.16 3.42
C GLN A 186 10.29 4.19 2.26
N MET A 187 9.50 5.26 2.11
CA MET A 187 8.52 5.37 1.02
C MET A 187 9.20 5.74 -0.30
N GLN A 188 10.14 6.69 -0.27
CA GLN A 188 10.92 7.05 -1.45
C GLN A 188 11.79 5.89 -1.90
N GLY A 189 12.43 5.17 -0.98
CA GLY A 189 13.20 3.96 -1.31
C GLY A 189 12.37 2.82 -1.89
N LYS A 190 11.05 2.75 -1.61
CA LYS A 190 10.16 1.79 -2.28
C LYS A 190 9.88 2.20 -3.72
N VAL A 191 9.61 3.48 -3.97
CA VAL A 191 9.40 4.03 -5.32
C VAL A 191 10.65 3.88 -6.18
N GLU A 192 11.83 4.20 -5.65
CA GLU A 192 13.10 4.05 -6.36
C GLU A 192 13.41 2.58 -6.72
N LYS A 193 13.18 1.65 -5.78
CA LYS A 193 13.32 0.21 -6.06
C LYS A 193 12.33 -0.26 -7.12
N PHE A 194 11.10 0.26 -7.09
CA PHE A 194 10.10 -0.05 -8.10
C PHE A 194 10.51 0.48 -9.48
N HIS A 195 10.95 1.74 -9.58
CA HIS A 195 11.45 2.32 -10.83
C HIS A 195 12.60 1.50 -11.41
N LEU A 196 13.56 1.08 -10.57
CA LEU A 196 14.67 0.23 -11.00
C LEU A 196 14.18 -1.11 -11.55
N ALA A 197 13.28 -1.78 -10.82
CA ALA A 197 12.74 -3.06 -11.23
C ALA A 197 11.93 -2.96 -12.54
N LEU A 198 11.12 -1.90 -12.69
CA LEU A 198 10.34 -1.66 -13.90
C LEU A 198 11.24 -1.42 -15.11
N ASN A 199 12.27 -0.58 -14.96
CA ASN A 199 13.24 -0.32 -16.02
C ASN A 199 14.03 -1.56 -16.43
N GLN A 200 14.41 -2.41 -15.46
CA GLN A 200 15.06 -3.68 -15.74
C GLN A 200 14.15 -4.61 -16.57
N THR A 201 12.88 -4.74 -16.18
CA THR A 201 11.92 -5.56 -16.95
C THR A 201 11.74 -5.00 -18.37
N MET A 202 11.54 -3.69 -18.51
CA MET A 202 11.36 -3.05 -19.82
C MET A 202 12.62 -3.18 -20.71
N SER A 203 13.83 -3.10 -20.15
CA SER A 203 15.08 -3.16 -20.94
C SER A 203 15.27 -4.47 -21.72
N HIS A 204 14.55 -5.54 -21.38
CA HIS A 204 14.58 -6.79 -22.13
C HIS A 204 13.74 -6.77 -23.42
N TYR A 205 12.77 -5.86 -23.52
CA TYR A 205 11.80 -5.81 -24.63
C TYR A 205 11.97 -4.57 -25.51
N VAL A 206 12.42 -3.47 -24.93
CA VAL A 206 12.62 -2.20 -25.62
C VAL A 206 13.69 -2.34 -26.71
N ASN A 207 13.43 -1.75 -27.87
CA ASN A 207 14.38 -1.82 -28.97
C ASN A 207 15.67 -1.02 -28.68
N LYS A 208 16.69 -1.21 -29.52
CA LYS A 208 18.00 -0.52 -29.35
C LYS A 208 17.94 1.01 -29.36
N TYR A 209 16.88 1.61 -29.90
CA TYR A 209 16.67 3.05 -29.97
C TYR A 209 15.85 3.60 -28.79
N GLY A 210 15.15 2.74 -28.05
CA GLY A 210 14.41 3.13 -26.86
C GLY A 210 13.16 3.97 -27.14
N ASN A 211 12.60 3.91 -28.35
CA ASN A 211 11.48 4.75 -28.78
C ASN A 211 10.11 4.05 -28.75
N ASP A 212 10.07 2.78 -28.37
CA ASP A 212 8.88 1.92 -28.26
C ASP A 212 8.58 1.50 -26.81
N TRP A 213 9.23 2.14 -25.84
CA TRP A 213 9.14 1.75 -24.43
C TRP A 213 7.73 1.88 -23.86
N ASP A 214 6.94 2.81 -24.39
CA ASP A 214 5.57 3.09 -23.98
C ASP A 214 4.60 1.94 -24.30
N ASP A 215 4.87 1.17 -25.36
CA ASP A 215 4.12 -0.06 -25.68
C ASP A 215 4.34 -1.15 -24.61
N PHE A 216 5.50 -1.15 -23.95
CA PHE A 216 5.90 -2.20 -23.01
C PHE A 216 5.60 -1.91 -21.54
N VAL A 217 5.29 -0.66 -21.17
CA VAL A 217 5.02 -0.27 -19.76
C VAL A 217 3.94 -1.14 -19.14
N ASN A 218 2.81 -1.32 -19.83
CA ASN A 218 1.69 -2.08 -19.30
C ASN A 218 2.00 -3.58 -19.14
N TYR A 219 2.78 -4.17 -20.06
CA TYR A 219 3.21 -5.56 -19.96
C TYR A 219 4.23 -5.75 -18.83
N ALA A 220 5.17 -4.82 -18.66
CA ALA A 220 6.11 -4.84 -17.54
C ALA A 220 5.38 -4.68 -16.20
N LEU A 221 4.41 -3.76 -16.11
CA LEU A 221 3.53 -3.63 -14.94
C LEU A 221 2.74 -4.91 -14.69
N MET A 222 2.19 -5.54 -15.72
CA MET A 222 1.46 -6.81 -15.60
C MET A 222 2.35 -7.89 -14.99
N ALA A 223 3.59 -8.04 -15.48
CA ALA A 223 4.57 -8.96 -14.91
C ALA A 223 4.86 -8.63 -13.43
N HIS A 224 5.15 -7.37 -13.09
CA HIS A 224 5.38 -6.96 -11.71
C HIS A 224 4.17 -7.19 -10.80
N ARG A 225 2.96 -6.98 -11.31
CA ARG A 225 1.70 -7.21 -10.58
C ARG A 225 1.40 -8.69 -10.40
N ALA A 226 1.86 -9.57 -11.28
CA ALA A 226 1.63 -11.01 -11.22
C ALA A 226 2.74 -11.78 -10.48
N VAL A 227 3.95 -11.21 -10.39
CA VAL A 227 5.09 -11.86 -9.72
C VAL A 227 4.92 -11.82 -8.21
N ARG A 228 5.08 -12.98 -7.58
CA ARG A 228 5.10 -13.13 -6.13
C ARG A 228 6.38 -12.52 -5.56
N HIS A 229 6.26 -11.54 -4.67
CA HIS A 229 7.44 -10.99 -4.00
C HIS A 229 7.99 -12.01 -3.00
N SER A 230 9.32 -12.13 -2.89
CA SER A 230 9.96 -13.09 -1.97
C SER A 230 9.58 -12.86 -0.50
N ALA A 231 9.39 -11.60 -0.11
CA ALA A 231 8.99 -11.20 1.23
C ALA A 231 7.53 -11.58 1.56
N THR A 232 6.63 -11.50 0.59
CA THR A 232 5.18 -11.70 0.82
C THR A 232 4.65 -12.99 0.25
N ARG A 233 5.39 -13.69 -0.61
CA ARG A 233 4.98 -14.89 -1.37
C ARG A 233 3.72 -14.75 -2.23
N TYR A 234 3.15 -13.54 -2.36
CA TYR A 234 1.98 -13.22 -3.19
C TYR A 234 2.27 -12.04 -4.11
N SER A 235 1.46 -11.94 -5.17
CA SER A 235 1.58 -10.92 -6.19
C SER A 235 0.82 -9.64 -5.82
N PRO A 236 1.25 -8.45 -6.26
CA PRO A 236 0.49 -7.21 -6.06
C PRO A 236 -0.95 -7.29 -6.57
N PHE A 237 -1.20 -8.03 -7.65
CA PHE A 237 -2.54 -8.27 -8.19
C PHE A 237 -3.39 -9.11 -7.25
N TYR A 238 -2.82 -10.15 -6.65
CA TYR A 238 -3.50 -10.93 -5.62
C TYR A 238 -3.99 -10.05 -4.49
N PHE A 239 -3.19 -9.07 -4.08
CA PHE A 239 -3.60 -8.11 -3.08
C PHE A 239 -4.82 -7.31 -3.53
N LEU A 240 -4.75 -6.63 -4.66
CA LEU A 240 -5.86 -5.76 -5.07
C LEU A 240 -7.15 -6.53 -5.40
N CYS A 241 -7.03 -7.70 -6.04
CA CYS A 241 -8.17 -8.42 -6.62
C CYS A 241 -8.62 -9.66 -5.82
N GLY A 242 -7.87 -10.08 -4.81
CA GLY A 242 -8.16 -11.28 -4.00
C GLY A 242 -8.01 -12.60 -4.75
N ARG A 243 -7.35 -12.60 -5.91
CA ARG A 243 -7.05 -13.80 -6.72
C ARG A 243 -5.76 -13.59 -7.50
N GLU A 244 -5.05 -14.67 -7.83
CA GLU A 244 -3.84 -14.56 -8.65
C GLU A 244 -4.20 -14.07 -10.06
N MET A 245 -3.28 -13.33 -10.66
CA MET A 245 -3.43 -12.91 -12.05
C MET A 245 -3.31 -14.15 -12.93
N LEU A 246 -4.33 -14.41 -13.74
CA LEU A 246 -4.23 -15.39 -14.81
C LEU A 246 -3.38 -14.77 -15.92
N LEU A 247 -2.15 -15.23 -16.04
CA LEU A 247 -1.28 -14.89 -17.16
C LEU A 247 -1.50 -15.89 -18.30
N PRO A 248 -1.34 -15.47 -19.56
CA PRO A 248 -1.29 -16.41 -20.68
C PRO A 248 -0.19 -17.44 -20.44
N THR A 249 -0.54 -18.72 -20.48
CA THR A 249 0.43 -19.83 -20.43
C THR A 249 0.98 -20.12 -21.83
N GLU A 250 2.05 -20.91 -21.95
CA GLU A 250 2.53 -21.36 -23.27
C GLU A 250 1.44 -22.08 -24.07
N ASP A 251 0.54 -22.82 -23.39
CA ASP A 251 -0.62 -23.48 -23.98
C ASP A 251 -1.72 -22.50 -24.46
N ASP A 252 -1.72 -21.26 -23.97
CA ASP A 252 -2.63 -20.19 -24.42
C ASP A 252 -2.06 -19.42 -25.62
N LEU A 253 -0.75 -19.52 -25.86
CA LEU A 253 -0.02 -18.84 -26.92
C LEU A 253 0.09 -19.67 -28.21
N THR A 254 -0.46 -20.89 -28.23
CA THR A 254 -0.54 -21.69 -29.46
C THR A 254 -1.35 -20.92 -30.50
N ALA A 255 -0.69 -20.54 -31.60
CA ALA A 255 -1.28 -19.78 -32.71
C ALA A 255 -2.51 -20.47 -33.33
N ASP A 256 -2.69 -21.77 -33.10
CA ASP A 256 -3.80 -22.59 -33.61
C ASP A 256 -5.20 -22.03 -33.24
N LYS A 257 -5.33 -21.28 -32.14
CA LYS A 257 -6.61 -20.62 -31.78
C LYS A 257 -6.91 -19.35 -32.60
N PHE A 258 -5.90 -18.77 -33.26
CA PHE A 258 -6.00 -17.52 -34.02
C PHE A 258 -5.79 -17.70 -35.53
N VAL A 259 -5.31 -18.87 -35.98
CA VAL A 259 -5.39 -19.26 -37.39
C VAL A 259 -6.86 -19.55 -37.69
N LYS A 260 -7.59 -18.53 -38.15
CA LYS A 260 -8.86 -18.75 -38.85
C LYS A 260 -8.57 -19.71 -39.99
N THR A 261 -9.13 -20.91 -39.90
CA THR A 261 -9.21 -21.81 -41.04
C THR A 261 -10.01 -21.10 -42.12
N ASP A 262 -9.44 -21.05 -43.32
CA ASP A 262 -9.90 -20.29 -44.47
C ASP A 262 -11.39 -20.49 -44.76
N TYR A 263 -12.11 -19.38 -45.01
CA TYR A 263 -13.39 -19.36 -45.72
C TYR A 263 -13.15 -19.03 -47.20
#